data_AF-A0A231NWA4-F1
#
_entry.id   AF-A0A231NWA4-F1
#
_cell.length_a   1.000
_cell.length_b   1.000
_cell.length_c   1.000
_cell.angle_alpha   90.00
_cell.angle_beta   90.00
_cell.angle_gamma   90.00
#
_symmetry.space_group_name_H-M   'P 1'
#
loop_
_entity.id
_entity.type
_entity.pdbx_description
1 polymer ?
#
loop_
_entity_poly.entity_id
_entity_poly.type
_entity_poly.pdbx_seq_one_letter_code
_entity_poly.pdbx_strand_id
1 'polypeptide(L)'
;MNACEAINKIFEDREDFVIIGLTGRTGSGCTTVADILKEPEFKKLKLRKPKNYDFKDSEEIKYSILYEYVNKPENKWRPFQIISISSIIASYIFEKGYDEFEKYLSDFMEKADAKEKILTSLSDLKTDINQIKGDLDSVHSENSDDFKLYDTYANKIPPMASRLKNILTDYNIKDNGKDAQLYTYIFQKIGNNIRASGDPFKSEFNPEKIFALAERTNTLIKAIRKNNKAKNKHTLICIDAIRNPFEAVFFKERYSAFYLISVNTDDVSRRKRLSKLSSDEIQSLDKTEYPQKLEREEKFYNQNILACLEISDIHVYNPDIENCDYYFLTVQLLKYVVLMRHPGLITPTHIERCMQIAYNVKFNSGCLSRQVYIPTGKLHLHDHFDPASRRVRSTLTEAEPVVTKC
;
A
#
# COMPACT_ATOMS: atom_id res chain seq x y z
N MET A 1 -39.57 4.09 -17.81
CA MET A 1 -39.06 4.70 -16.56
C MET A 1 -38.54 3.59 -15.64
N ASN A 2 -37.54 2.82 -16.04
CA ASN A 2 -37.13 1.62 -15.27
C ASN A 2 -35.66 1.21 -15.49
N ALA A 3 -35.17 1.25 -16.74
CA ALA A 3 -33.78 0.91 -17.04
C ALA A 3 -32.78 1.99 -16.57
N CYS A 4 -33.08 3.27 -16.83
CA CYS A 4 -32.18 4.37 -16.42
C CYS A 4 -32.04 4.48 -14.90
N GLU A 5 -33.12 4.28 -14.15
CA GLU A 5 -33.08 4.28 -12.68
C GLU A 5 -32.28 3.09 -12.14
N ALA A 6 -32.44 1.90 -12.73
CA ALA A 6 -31.62 0.74 -12.38
C ALA A 6 -30.13 0.97 -12.68
N ILE A 7 -29.81 1.57 -13.83
CA ILE A 7 -28.43 1.94 -14.21
C ILE A 7 -27.86 2.94 -13.21
N ASN A 8 -28.61 4.00 -12.87
CA ASN A 8 -28.17 5.00 -11.90
C ASN A 8 -27.89 4.37 -10.53
N LYS A 9 -28.75 3.46 -10.08
CA LYS A 9 -28.56 2.76 -8.80
C LYS A 9 -27.29 1.89 -8.79
N ILE A 10 -26.96 1.23 -9.90
CA ILE A 10 -25.70 0.48 -10.03
C ILE A 10 -24.48 1.40 -9.93
N PHE A 11 -24.56 2.61 -10.50
CA PHE A 11 -23.47 3.59 -10.40
C PHE A 11 -23.36 4.20 -9.01
N GLU A 12 -24.48 4.52 -8.36
CA GLU A 12 -24.51 5.03 -6.96
C GLU A 12 -23.77 4.08 -6.00
N ASP A 13 -24.04 2.78 -6.08
CA ASP A 13 -23.37 1.79 -5.22
C ASP A 13 -21.83 1.74 -5.43
N ARG A 14 -21.35 2.06 -6.64
CA ARG A 14 -19.90 2.14 -6.95
C ARG A 14 -19.28 3.47 -6.55
N GLU A 15 -20.02 4.57 -6.65
CA GLU A 15 -19.57 5.88 -6.20
C GLU A 15 -19.38 5.96 -4.68
N ASP A 16 -20.09 5.11 -3.95
CA ASP A 16 -20.15 5.11 -2.49
C ASP A 16 -18.93 4.51 -1.80
N PHE A 17 -18.19 3.62 -2.45
CA PHE A 17 -17.11 2.89 -1.80
C PHE A 17 -15.95 2.58 -2.75
N VAL A 18 -14.80 3.20 -2.50
CA VAL A 18 -13.56 2.95 -3.25
C VAL A 18 -12.40 2.86 -2.27
N ILE A 19 -11.54 1.86 -2.45
CA ILE A 19 -10.28 1.74 -1.73
C ILE A 19 -9.13 1.75 -2.74
N ILE A 20 -8.19 2.66 -2.55
CA ILE A 20 -6.93 2.70 -3.29
C ILE A 20 -5.82 2.24 -2.36
N GLY A 21 -5.06 1.22 -2.76
CA GLY A 21 -3.79 0.89 -2.12
C GLY A 21 -2.64 1.51 -2.90
N LEU A 22 -1.73 2.21 -2.25
CA LEU A 22 -0.53 2.76 -2.89
C LEU A 22 0.67 1.85 -2.63
N THR A 23 1.44 1.56 -3.67
CA THR A 23 2.72 0.85 -3.55
C THR A 23 3.79 1.52 -4.41
N GLY A 24 5.04 1.43 -3.99
CA GLY A 24 6.14 2.08 -4.69
C GLY A 24 7.35 2.24 -3.78
N ARG A 25 8.51 2.44 -4.42
CA ARG A 25 9.80 2.64 -3.75
C ARG A 25 9.76 3.86 -2.84
N THR A 26 10.55 3.88 -1.78
CA THR A 26 10.73 5.15 -1.05
C THR A 26 11.29 6.22 -2.00
N GLY A 27 10.70 7.42 -1.97
CA GLY A 27 11.01 8.52 -2.90
C GLY A 27 10.23 8.49 -4.22
N SER A 28 9.43 7.47 -4.50
CA SER A 28 8.57 7.41 -5.70
C SER A 28 7.42 8.43 -5.68
N GLY A 29 6.94 8.79 -4.49
CA GLY A 29 5.85 9.74 -4.30
C GLY A 29 4.51 9.11 -3.91
N CYS A 30 4.49 7.94 -3.27
CA CYS A 30 3.25 7.40 -2.66
C CYS A 30 2.60 8.43 -1.72
N THR A 31 3.37 9.04 -0.81
CA THR A 31 2.88 10.10 0.07
C THR A 31 2.38 11.31 -0.72
N THR A 32 3.05 11.69 -1.80
CA THR A 32 2.59 12.77 -2.69
C THR A 32 1.23 12.46 -3.31
N VAL A 33 1.01 11.22 -3.77
CA VAL A 33 -0.29 10.77 -4.28
C VAL A 33 -1.34 10.79 -3.18
N ALA A 34 -1.03 10.30 -1.98
CA ALA A 34 -1.92 10.37 -0.82
C ALA A 34 -2.29 11.84 -0.48
N ASP A 35 -1.33 12.76 -0.57
CA ASP A 35 -1.55 14.19 -0.34
C ASP A 35 -2.45 14.84 -1.39
N ILE A 36 -2.36 14.42 -2.66
CA ILE A 36 -3.28 14.87 -3.71
C ILE A 36 -4.68 14.29 -3.47
N LEU A 37 -4.77 13.01 -3.14
CA LEU A 37 -6.05 12.32 -2.92
C LEU A 37 -6.81 12.85 -1.70
N LYS A 38 -6.11 13.29 -0.64
CA LYS A 38 -6.73 13.83 0.59
C LYS A 38 -7.19 15.29 0.47
N GLU A 39 -6.80 16.01 -0.59
CA GLU A 39 -7.10 17.43 -0.74
C GLU A 39 -8.61 17.67 -0.91
N PRO A 40 -9.28 18.36 0.03
CA PRO A 40 -10.71 18.61 -0.04
C PRO A 40 -11.10 19.64 -1.12
N GLU A 41 -10.23 20.60 -1.43
CA GLU A 41 -10.56 21.70 -2.34
C GLU A 41 -10.08 21.39 -3.77
N PHE A 42 -11.03 21.18 -4.68
CA PHE A 42 -10.74 20.91 -6.10
C PHE A 42 -9.80 21.95 -6.75
N LYS A 43 -9.91 23.23 -6.35
CA LYS A 43 -9.03 24.31 -6.84
C LYS A 43 -7.57 24.12 -6.44
N LYS A 44 -7.29 23.53 -5.27
CA LYS A 44 -5.93 23.28 -4.75
C LYS A 44 -5.24 22.12 -5.47
N LEU A 45 -5.96 21.31 -6.23
CA LEU A 45 -5.40 20.28 -7.10
C LEU A 45 -4.59 20.87 -8.29
N LYS A 46 -4.66 22.20 -8.51
CA LYS A 46 -3.94 22.92 -9.58
C LYS A 46 -4.23 22.37 -10.99
N LEU A 47 -5.42 21.81 -11.19
CA LEU A 47 -5.90 21.37 -12.50
C LEU A 47 -6.17 22.58 -13.40
N ARG A 48 -5.63 22.55 -14.61
CA ARG A 48 -5.79 23.62 -15.61
C ARG A 48 -7.13 23.48 -16.30
N LYS A 49 -7.86 24.58 -16.49
CA LYS A 49 -9.12 24.55 -17.24
C LYS A 49 -8.84 24.07 -18.68
N PRO A 50 -9.57 23.05 -19.19
CA PRO A 50 -9.38 22.58 -20.55
C PRO A 50 -9.80 23.65 -21.56
N LYS A 51 -9.31 23.51 -22.79
CA LYS A 51 -9.81 24.28 -23.93
C LYS A 51 -11.23 23.83 -24.27
N ASN A 52 -12.01 24.73 -24.85
CA ASN A 52 -13.37 24.44 -25.32
C ASN A 52 -13.41 23.98 -26.79
N TYR A 53 -12.34 24.25 -27.56
CA TYR A 53 -12.19 23.95 -28.99
C TYR A 53 -10.70 23.85 -29.34
N ASP A 54 -10.37 23.47 -30.59
CA ASP A 54 -8.99 23.28 -31.09
C ASP A 54 -8.14 22.32 -30.23
N PHE A 55 -8.72 21.16 -29.93
CA PHE A 55 -8.01 20.08 -29.23
C PHE A 55 -6.86 19.56 -30.07
N LYS A 56 -5.68 19.44 -29.46
CA LYS A 56 -4.47 18.93 -30.13
C LYS A 56 -4.56 17.44 -30.44
N ASP A 57 -5.10 16.67 -29.51
CA ASP A 57 -5.15 15.22 -29.57
C ASP A 57 -6.34 14.65 -28.77
N SER A 58 -6.51 13.33 -28.83
CA SER A 58 -7.57 12.64 -28.09
C SER A 58 -7.42 12.73 -26.57
N GLU A 59 -6.21 12.96 -26.04
CA GLU A 59 -6.00 13.06 -24.59
C GLU A 59 -6.48 14.41 -24.05
N GLU A 60 -6.33 15.51 -24.80
CA GLU A 60 -6.93 16.80 -24.45
C GLU A 60 -8.47 16.71 -24.37
N ILE A 61 -9.09 15.98 -25.30
CA ILE A 61 -10.56 15.73 -25.29
C ILE A 61 -10.96 14.89 -24.09
N LYS A 62 -10.23 13.81 -23.79
CA LYS A 62 -10.53 12.98 -22.60
C LYS A 62 -10.37 13.77 -21.32
N TYR A 63 -9.34 14.61 -21.22
CA TYR A 63 -9.15 15.48 -20.07
C TYR A 63 -10.30 16.49 -19.92
N SER A 64 -10.80 17.08 -21.02
CA SER A 64 -11.95 17.99 -20.93
C SER A 64 -13.20 17.30 -20.41
N ILE A 65 -13.51 16.09 -20.90
CA ILE A 65 -14.63 15.28 -20.41
C ILE A 65 -14.49 14.97 -18.91
N LEU A 66 -13.29 14.55 -18.46
CA LEU A 66 -13.02 14.27 -17.05
C LEU A 66 -13.18 15.52 -16.17
N TYR A 67 -12.64 16.65 -16.64
CA TYR A 67 -12.71 17.93 -15.93
C TYR A 67 -14.15 18.44 -15.84
N GLU A 68 -14.92 18.36 -16.93
CA GLU A 68 -16.34 18.73 -16.92
C GLU A 68 -17.16 17.82 -15.99
N TYR A 69 -16.89 16.52 -16.00
CA TYR A 69 -17.56 15.56 -15.12
C TYR A 69 -17.44 15.96 -13.65
N VAL A 70 -16.22 16.22 -13.16
CA VAL A 70 -15.98 16.55 -11.73
C VAL A 70 -16.38 17.97 -11.34
N ASN A 71 -16.63 18.86 -12.30
CA ASN A 71 -17.14 20.21 -12.00
C ASN A 71 -18.66 20.26 -11.85
N LYS A 72 -19.38 19.18 -12.19
CA LYS A 72 -20.82 19.09 -11.92
C LYS A 72 -21.08 18.92 -10.42
N PRO A 73 -22.08 19.62 -9.82
CA PRO A 73 -22.34 19.56 -8.38
C PRO A 73 -22.51 18.15 -7.79
N GLU A 74 -23.15 17.26 -8.54
CA GLU A 74 -23.42 15.86 -8.19
C GLU A 74 -22.16 14.99 -8.16
N ASN A 75 -21.18 15.30 -9.02
CA ASN A 75 -20.00 14.49 -9.31
C ASN A 75 -18.71 15.08 -8.75
N LYS A 76 -18.84 16.10 -7.89
CA LYS A 76 -17.71 16.84 -7.34
C LYS A 76 -16.60 15.94 -6.81
N TRP A 77 -15.37 16.42 -6.91
CA TRP A 77 -14.23 15.80 -6.26
C TRP A 77 -14.50 15.61 -4.77
N ARG A 78 -14.12 14.44 -4.26
CA ARG A 78 -14.28 14.05 -2.85
C ARG A 78 -12.93 13.58 -2.34
N PRO A 79 -12.44 14.13 -1.21
CA PRO A 79 -11.16 13.72 -0.65
C PRO A 79 -11.22 12.29 -0.12
N PHE A 80 -10.10 11.60 -0.23
CA PHE A 80 -9.89 10.28 0.35
C PHE A 80 -9.45 10.40 1.81
N GLN A 81 -9.94 9.50 2.66
CA GLN A 81 -9.39 9.31 3.99
C GLN A 81 -8.12 8.45 3.89
N ILE A 82 -7.01 8.96 4.40
CA ILE A 82 -5.71 8.28 4.35
C ILE A 82 -5.56 7.33 5.55
N ILE A 83 -5.20 6.09 5.27
CA ILE A 83 -4.73 5.11 6.26
C ILE A 83 -3.27 4.82 5.95
N SER A 84 -2.36 5.30 6.78
CA SER A 84 -0.94 4.99 6.61
C SER A 84 -0.58 3.67 7.29
N ILE A 85 0.08 2.76 6.56
CA ILE A 85 0.56 1.50 7.16
C ILE A 85 1.55 1.76 8.30
N SER A 86 2.32 2.86 8.27
CA SER A 86 3.18 3.22 9.40
C SER A 86 2.38 3.60 10.65
N SER A 87 1.21 4.24 10.50
CA SER A 87 0.32 4.51 11.63
C SER A 87 -0.29 3.21 12.18
N ILE A 88 -0.59 2.25 11.31
CA ILE A 88 -1.04 0.91 11.74
C ILE A 88 0.07 0.18 12.49
N ILE A 89 1.32 0.21 12.01
CA ILE A 89 2.47 -0.35 12.74
C ILE A 89 2.63 0.34 14.10
N ALA A 90 2.56 1.67 14.14
CA ALA A 90 2.65 2.43 15.39
C ALA A 90 1.54 2.05 16.38
N SER A 91 0.34 1.71 15.91
CA SER A 91 -0.73 1.23 16.80
C SER A 91 -0.37 -0.05 17.55
N TYR A 92 0.40 -0.97 16.95
CA TYR A 92 0.90 -2.17 17.64
C TYR A 92 1.91 -1.81 18.73
N ILE A 93 2.75 -0.79 18.48
CA ILE A 93 3.70 -0.28 19.47
C ILE A 93 2.93 0.33 20.66
N PHE A 94 1.95 1.18 20.38
CA PHE A 94 1.18 1.87 21.43
C PHE A 94 0.33 0.93 22.27
N GLU A 95 -0.16 -0.17 21.68
CA GLU A 95 -0.87 -1.23 22.41
C GLU A 95 0.01 -1.91 23.47
N LYS A 96 1.31 -2.09 23.20
CA LYS A 96 2.26 -2.59 24.20
C LYS A 96 2.60 -1.54 25.26
N GLY A 97 2.60 -0.27 24.86
CA GLY A 97 2.85 0.87 25.74
C GLY A 97 4.31 1.31 25.76
N TYR A 98 4.57 2.42 26.45
CA TYR A 98 5.86 3.08 26.41
C TYR A 98 6.98 2.22 26.99
N ASP A 99 6.77 1.60 28.16
CA ASP A 99 7.84 0.91 28.88
C ASP A 99 8.35 -0.33 28.12
N GLU A 100 7.46 -1.08 27.45
CA GLU A 100 7.85 -2.21 26.59
C GLU A 100 8.60 -1.74 25.34
N PHE A 101 8.16 -0.64 24.73
CA PHE A 101 8.83 -0.06 23.58
C PHE A 101 10.22 0.48 23.95
N GLU A 102 10.34 1.18 25.07
CA GLU A 102 11.59 1.70 25.60
C GLU A 102 12.58 0.56 25.86
N LYS A 103 12.10 -0.53 26.49
CA LYS A 103 12.92 -1.73 26.72
C LYS A 103 13.40 -2.35 25.40
N TYR A 104 12.49 -2.56 24.44
CA TYR A 104 12.84 -3.11 23.13
C TYR A 104 13.90 -2.25 22.41
N LEU A 105 13.75 -0.92 22.46
CA LEU A 105 14.71 0.03 21.90
C LEU A 105 16.06 0.00 22.63
N SER A 106 16.03 -0.08 23.96
CA SER A 106 17.22 -0.16 24.81
C SER A 106 18.05 -1.41 24.52
N ASP A 107 17.39 -2.56 24.36
CA ASP A 107 18.01 -3.84 24.02
C ASP A 107 18.52 -3.83 22.57
N PHE A 108 17.75 -3.23 21.66
CA PHE A 108 18.13 -3.09 20.25
C PHE A 108 19.37 -2.20 20.05
N MET A 109 19.51 -1.14 20.86
CA MET A 109 20.59 -0.15 20.77
C MET A 109 21.71 -0.36 21.80
N GLU A 110 21.88 -1.56 22.34
CA GLU A 110 22.84 -1.84 23.43
C GLU A 110 24.27 -1.35 23.15
N LYS A 111 24.67 -1.27 21.87
CA LYS A 111 26.00 -0.83 21.41
C LYS A 111 26.03 0.52 20.71
N ALA A 112 24.96 1.32 20.78
CA ALA A 112 24.86 2.59 20.06
C ALA A 112 25.18 3.79 20.98
N ASP A 113 26.13 4.63 20.57
CA ASP A 113 26.57 5.83 21.31
C ASP A 113 25.44 6.86 21.54
N ALA A 114 24.37 6.80 20.74
CA ALA A 114 23.24 7.73 20.80
C ALA A 114 22.08 7.27 21.69
N LYS A 115 22.18 6.09 22.34
CA LYS A 115 21.09 5.46 23.10
C LYS A 115 20.43 6.39 24.11
N GLU A 116 21.20 7.00 25.01
CA GLU A 116 20.65 7.85 26.09
C GLU A 116 19.92 9.09 25.54
N LYS A 117 20.45 9.71 24.48
CA LYS A 117 19.82 10.88 23.84
C LYS A 117 18.49 10.52 23.22
N ILE A 118 18.41 9.36 22.54
CA ILE A 118 17.18 8.88 21.91
C ILE A 118 16.11 8.59 22.97
N LEU A 119 16.48 7.87 24.03
CA LEU A 119 15.54 7.53 25.12
C LEU A 119 15.03 8.78 25.84
N THR A 120 15.91 9.76 26.06
CA THR A 120 15.51 11.06 26.64
C THR A 120 14.49 11.77 25.76
N SER A 121 14.73 11.87 24.45
CA SER A 121 13.79 12.49 23.50
C SER A 121 12.46 11.74 23.40
N LEU A 122 12.45 10.42 23.61
CA LEU A 122 11.23 9.61 23.59
C LEU A 122 10.40 9.74 24.87
N SER A 123 11.03 10.08 26.01
CA SER A 123 10.34 10.19 27.30
C SER A 123 9.18 11.19 27.28
N ASP A 124 9.27 12.24 26.46
CA ASP A 124 8.21 13.22 26.23
C ASP A 124 6.93 12.60 25.65
N LEU A 125 7.01 11.42 25.03
CA LEU A 125 5.86 10.70 24.47
C LEU A 125 5.22 9.72 25.46
N LYS A 126 5.82 9.50 26.63
CA LYS A 126 5.40 8.45 27.58
C LYS A 126 3.92 8.56 27.97
N THR A 127 3.49 9.74 28.40
CA THR A 127 2.13 10.00 28.85
C THR A 127 1.13 9.75 27.73
N ASP A 128 1.42 10.27 26.53
CA ASP A 128 0.51 10.18 25.40
C ASP A 128 0.40 8.75 24.85
N ILE A 129 1.52 8.01 24.80
CA ILE A 129 1.52 6.60 24.39
C ILE A 129 0.69 5.76 25.36
N ASN A 130 0.84 5.98 26.67
CA ASN A 130 0.09 5.25 27.67
C ASN A 130 -1.41 5.64 27.67
N GLN A 131 -1.74 6.89 27.32
CA GLN A 131 -3.13 7.30 27.10
C GLN A 131 -3.74 6.55 25.90
N ILE A 132 -3.02 6.49 24.77
CA ILE A 132 -3.47 5.74 23.58
C ILE A 132 -3.59 4.25 23.89
N LYS A 133 -2.70 3.68 24.70
CA LYS A 133 -2.81 2.30 25.18
C LYS A 133 -4.13 2.06 25.89
N GLY A 134 -4.48 2.90 26.87
CA GLY A 134 -5.76 2.79 27.59
C GLY A 134 -6.97 2.94 26.67
N ASP A 135 -6.89 3.81 25.65
CA ASP A 135 -7.91 3.92 24.62
C ASP A 135 -8.03 2.64 23.79
N LEU A 136 -6.91 2.04 23.37
CA LEU A 136 -6.88 0.78 22.62
C LEU A 136 -7.43 -0.40 23.43
N ASP A 137 -7.04 -0.51 24.70
CA ASP A 137 -7.53 -1.56 25.61
C ASP A 137 -9.06 -1.49 25.74
N SER A 138 -9.61 -0.29 25.83
CA SER A 138 -11.07 -0.09 25.88
C SER A 138 -11.78 -0.44 24.56
N VAL A 139 -11.10 -0.25 23.42
CA VAL A 139 -11.62 -0.56 22.08
C VAL A 139 -11.59 -2.07 21.79
N HIS A 140 -10.68 -2.82 22.42
CA HIS A 140 -10.59 -4.28 22.28
C HIS A 140 -11.57 -5.05 23.18
N SER A 141 -12.28 -4.37 24.09
CA SER A 141 -13.34 -5.00 24.89
C SER A 141 -14.59 -5.34 24.05
N GLU A 142 -15.29 -6.43 24.38
CA GLU A 142 -16.39 -7.02 23.58
C GLU A 142 -17.60 -6.08 23.31
N ASN A 143 -17.67 -4.93 23.98
CA ASN A 143 -18.72 -3.91 23.84
C ASN A 143 -18.22 -2.61 23.19
N SER A 144 -17.23 -2.68 22.29
CA SER A 144 -16.61 -1.46 21.78
C SER A 144 -17.53 -0.65 20.86
N ASP A 145 -17.53 0.66 21.11
CA ASP A 145 -18.18 1.65 20.25
C ASP A 145 -17.29 1.84 19.01
N ASP A 146 -17.82 1.52 17.83
CA ASP A 146 -17.15 1.72 16.54
C ASP A 146 -16.72 3.18 16.33
N PHE A 147 -17.42 4.15 16.95
CA PHE A 147 -17.01 5.55 16.94
C PHE A 147 -15.70 5.76 17.70
N LYS A 148 -15.54 5.11 18.87
CA LYS A 148 -14.30 5.15 19.65
C LYS A 148 -13.16 4.47 18.92
N LEU A 149 -13.41 3.34 18.25
CA LEU A 149 -12.42 2.69 17.39
C LEU A 149 -11.96 3.64 16.28
N TYR A 150 -12.91 4.23 15.55
CA TYR A 150 -12.62 5.19 14.50
C TYR A 150 -11.81 6.37 15.03
N ASP A 151 -12.21 6.97 16.16
CA ASP A 151 -11.51 8.14 16.72
C ASP A 151 -10.07 7.80 17.13
N THR A 152 -9.85 6.69 17.81
CA THR A 152 -8.52 6.26 18.24
C THR A 152 -7.59 6.03 17.04
N TYR A 153 -8.05 5.26 16.03
CA TYR A 153 -7.23 4.90 14.88
C TYR A 153 -7.09 6.00 13.83
N ALA A 154 -8.13 6.79 13.58
CA ALA A 154 -8.12 7.82 12.54
C ALA A 154 -7.62 9.17 13.04
N ASN A 155 -7.86 9.54 14.31
CA ASN A 155 -7.57 10.87 14.82
C ASN A 155 -6.42 10.89 15.83
N LYS A 156 -6.32 9.92 16.75
CA LYS A 156 -5.30 9.93 17.82
C LYS A 156 -3.96 9.31 17.41
N ILE A 157 -3.99 8.14 16.77
CA ILE A 157 -2.79 7.41 16.37
C ILE A 157 -1.93 8.16 15.33
N PRO A 158 -2.47 8.71 14.23
CA PRO A 158 -1.63 9.28 13.17
C PRO A 158 -0.78 10.50 13.59
N PRO A 159 -1.30 11.46 14.39
CA PRO A 159 -0.47 12.52 14.96
C PRO A 159 0.65 11.99 15.86
N MET A 160 0.36 10.98 16.69
CA MET A 160 1.36 10.36 17.56
C MET A 160 2.45 9.63 16.76
N ALA A 161 2.04 8.84 15.76
CA ALA A 161 2.96 8.18 14.85
C ALA A 161 3.86 9.18 14.12
N SER A 162 3.34 10.37 13.78
CA SER A 162 4.12 11.45 13.15
C SER A 162 5.15 12.06 14.12
N ARG A 163 4.79 12.27 15.40
CA ARG A 163 5.74 12.72 16.44
C ARG A 163 6.84 11.69 16.66
N LEU A 164 6.49 10.42 16.80
CA LEU A 164 7.44 9.32 16.94
C LEU A 164 8.37 9.25 15.71
N LYS A 165 7.82 9.38 14.50
CA LYS A 165 8.60 9.42 13.26
C LYS A 165 9.63 10.55 13.26
N ASN A 166 9.23 11.76 13.62
CA ASN A 166 10.14 12.91 13.63
C ASN A 166 11.33 12.68 14.56
N ILE A 167 11.08 12.23 15.80
CA ILE A 167 12.16 11.93 16.77
C ILE A 167 13.10 10.87 16.21
N LEU A 168 12.57 9.75 15.68
CA LEU A 168 13.41 8.65 15.18
C LEU A 168 14.11 8.97 13.85
N THR A 169 13.67 9.99 13.11
CA THR A 169 14.28 10.40 11.82
C THR A 169 15.58 11.18 12.05
N ASP A 170 15.75 11.80 13.21
CA ASP A 170 16.91 12.62 13.57
C ASP A 170 18.16 11.79 13.95
N TYR A 171 18.02 10.46 13.99
CA TYR A 171 19.09 9.54 14.41
C TYR A 171 19.36 8.46 13.36
N ASN A 172 20.61 8.00 13.33
CA ASN A 172 21.10 6.95 12.45
C ASN A 172 21.72 5.80 13.27
N ILE A 173 21.69 4.60 12.71
CA ILE A 173 22.30 3.40 13.26
C ILE A 173 23.18 2.70 12.23
N LYS A 174 24.21 1.98 12.68
CA LYS A 174 25.03 1.13 11.81
C LYS A 174 24.42 -0.26 11.71
N ASP A 175 23.98 -0.65 10.51
CA ASP A 175 23.62 -2.02 10.18
C ASP A 175 24.71 -2.63 9.29
N ASN A 176 25.38 -3.69 9.78
CA ASN A 176 26.46 -4.38 9.04
C ASN A 176 27.55 -3.43 8.50
N GLY A 177 27.87 -2.38 9.26
CA GLY A 177 28.89 -1.39 8.89
C GLY A 177 28.40 -0.27 7.96
N LYS A 178 27.12 -0.23 7.61
CA LYS A 178 26.51 0.84 6.80
C LYS A 178 25.54 1.67 7.62
N ASP A 179 25.51 2.96 7.35
CA ASP A 179 24.56 3.85 8.01
C ASP A 179 23.14 3.60 7.50
N ALA A 180 22.19 3.54 8.42
CA ALA A 180 20.77 3.42 8.16
C ALA A 180 20.00 4.39 9.07
N GLN A 181 19.01 5.08 8.50
CA GLN A 181 18.14 5.94 9.29
C GLN A 181 17.32 5.11 10.29
N LEU A 182 17.33 5.53 11.56
CA LEU A 182 16.78 4.77 12.67
C LEU A 182 15.28 4.50 12.52
N TYR A 183 14.48 5.52 12.16
CA TYR A 183 13.05 5.36 11.90
C TYR A 183 12.76 4.26 10.89
N THR A 184 13.40 4.35 9.71
CA THR A 184 13.16 3.41 8.61
C THR A 184 13.55 1.99 9.01
N TYR A 185 14.70 1.84 9.66
CA TYR A 185 15.19 0.53 10.11
C TYR A 185 14.28 -0.10 11.17
N ILE A 186 13.89 0.65 12.19
CA ILE A 186 13.06 0.13 13.29
C ILE A 186 11.65 -0.19 12.80
N PHE A 187 11.02 0.71 12.05
CA PHE A 187 9.66 0.46 11.54
C PHE A 187 9.64 -0.70 10.55
N GLN A 188 10.72 -0.91 9.79
CA GLN A 188 10.89 -2.11 8.99
C GLN A 188 10.90 -3.36 9.86
N LYS A 189 11.76 -3.39 10.88
CA LYS A 189 11.94 -4.56 11.75
C LYS A 189 10.68 -4.89 12.53
N ILE A 190 10.04 -3.87 13.11
CA ILE A 190 8.74 -4.01 13.81
C ILE A 190 7.66 -4.47 12.83
N GLY A 191 7.58 -3.90 11.63
CA GLY A 191 6.61 -4.35 10.62
C GLY A 191 6.81 -5.82 10.22
N ASN A 192 8.06 -6.27 10.09
CA ASN A 192 8.38 -7.68 9.83
C ASN A 192 7.99 -8.56 11.03
N ASN A 193 8.29 -8.13 12.26
CA ASN A 193 7.90 -8.84 13.48
C ASN A 193 6.37 -9.02 13.57
N ILE A 194 5.58 -7.97 13.28
CA ILE A 194 4.11 -8.05 13.30
C ILE A 194 3.61 -9.07 12.27
N ARG A 195 4.17 -9.08 11.06
CA ARG A 195 3.79 -10.07 10.02
C ARG A 195 4.27 -11.48 10.36
N ALA A 196 5.38 -11.62 11.10
CA ALA A 196 5.90 -12.91 11.52
C ALA A 196 5.10 -13.47 12.70
N SER A 197 4.90 -12.70 13.77
CA SER A 197 4.45 -13.19 15.08
C SER A 197 3.12 -12.60 15.55
N GLY A 198 2.63 -11.53 14.90
CA GLY A 198 1.53 -10.70 15.39
C GLY A 198 1.91 -9.73 16.52
N ASP A 199 3.18 -9.73 16.94
CA ASP A 199 3.71 -8.90 18.02
C ASP A 199 4.84 -7.99 17.49
N PRO A 200 4.85 -6.68 17.82
CA PRO A 200 5.88 -5.75 17.32
C PRO A 200 7.31 -6.09 17.77
N PHE A 201 7.48 -6.82 18.87
CA PHE A 201 8.78 -7.05 19.51
C PHE A 201 9.26 -8.50 19.45
N LYS A 202 8.45 -9.42 18.90
CA LYS A 202 8.82 -10.83 18.71
C LYS A 202 9.00 -11.17 17.24
N SER A 203 10.07 -11.89 16.91
CA SER A 203 10.39 -12.30 15.55
C SER A 203 10.04 -13.76 15.22
N GLU A 204 9.46 -14.50 16.17
CA GLU A 204 9.09 -15.91 15.97
C GLU A 204 7.97 -16.05 14.94
N PHE A 205 8.19 -16.88 13.92
CA PHE A 205 7.23 -17.03 12.83
C PHE A 205 6.01 -17.85 13.27
N ASN A 206 4.84 -17.24 13.10
CA ASN A 206 3.52 -17.81 13.29
C ASN A 206 2.70 -17.62 11.99
N PRO A 207 2.42 -18.70 11.23
CA PRO A 207 1.66 -18.64 9.99
C PRO A 207 0.26 -17.99 10.11
N GLU A 208 -0.38 -18.05 11.28
CA GLU A 208 -1.71 -17.46 11.49
C GLU A 208 -1.68 -15.93 11.55
N LYS A 209 -0.49 -15.33 11.70
CA LYS A 209 -0.32 -13.89 11.90
C LYS A 209 0.21 -13.15 10.67
N ILE A 210 0.38 -13.84 9.53
CA ILE A 210 0.86 -13.24 8.28
C ILE A 210 0.03 -12.04 7.80
N PHE A 211 -1.27 -12.01 8.15
CA PHE A 211 -2.19 -10.95 7.77
C PHE A 211 -2.45 -9.92 8.88
N ALA A 212 -1.75 -9.96 10.02
CA ALA A 212 -2.06 -9.13 11.18
C ALA A 212 -2.14 -7.61 10.86
N LEU A 213 -1.23 -7.08 10.03
CA LEU A 213 -1.30 -5.67 9.59
C LEU A 213 -2.53 -5.40 8.71
N ALA A 214 -2.83 -6.30 7.78
CA ALA A 214 -3.96 -6.17 6.85
C ALA A 214 -5.30 -6.31 7.59
N GLU A 215 -5.39 -7.21 8.57
CA GLU A 215 -6.56 -7.40 9.42
C GLU A 215 -6.85 -6.16 10.28
N ARG A 216 -5.85 -5.57 10.92
CA ARG A 216 -6.02 -4.33 11.70
C ARG A 216 -6.45 -3.17 10.80
N THR A 217 -5.83 -3.04 9.63
CA THR A 217 -6.22 -2.05 8.62
C THR A 217 -7.68 -2.26 8.17
N ASN A 218 -8.10 -3.51 7.99
CA ASN A 218 -9.45 -3.88 7.62
C ASN A 218 -10.48 -3.52 8.70
N THR A 219 -10.15 -3.70 9.98
CA THR A 219 -10.98 -3.23 11.09
C THR A 219 -11.20 -1.72 11.02
N LEU A 220 -10.14 -0.95 10.76
CA LEU A 220 -10.25 0.50 10.56
C LEU A 220 -11.12 0.86 9.34
N ILE A 221 -10.93 0.19 8.20
CA ILE A 221 -11.76 0.38 6.99
C ILE A 221 -13.25 0.19 7.33
N LYS A 222 -13.60 -0.87 8.07
CA LYS A 222 -14.98 -1.15 8.47
C LYS A 222 -15.55 -0.05 9.37
N ALA A 223 -14.78 0.42 10.36
CA ALA A 223 -15.19 1.51 11.24
C ALA A 223 -15.39 2.83 10.48
N ILE A 224 -14.48 3.17 9.56
CA ILE A 224 -14.62 4.34 8.66
C ILE A 224 -15.91 4.23 7.85
N ARG A 225 -16.15 3.07 7.23
CA ARG A 225 -17.35 2.84 6.41
C ARG A 225 -18.63 2.99 7.23
N LYS A 226 -18.69 2.44 8.45
CA LYS A 226 -19.86 2.56 9.33
C LYS A 226 -20.10 4.01 9.75
N ASN A 227 -19.06 4.72 10.18
CA ASN A 227 -19.12 6.13 10.56
C ASN A 227 -19.55 7.04 9.40
N ASN A 228 -19.03 6.78 8.19
CA ASN A 228 -19.42 7.53 6.99
C ASN A 228 -20.86 7.24 6.58
N LYS A 229 -21.31 5.98 6.63
CA LYS A 229 -22.70 5.60 6.35
C LYS A 229 -23.67 6.27 7.33
N ALA A 230 -23.33 6.33 8.61
CA ALA A 230 -24.13 7.04 9.62
C ALA A 230 -24.24 8.56 9.34
N LYS A 231 -23.24 9.14 8.67
CA LYS A 231 -23.20 10.56 8.27
C LYS A 231 -23.65 10.80 6.82
N ASN A 232 -24.19 9.77 6.15
CA ASN A 232 -24.55 9.79 4.73
C ASN A 232 -23.42 10.32 3.82
N LYS A 233 -22.19 9.86 4.07
CA LYS A 233 -20.98 10.20 3.31
C LYS A 233 -20.47 8.99 2.53
N HIS A 234 -19.98 9.26 1.32
CA HIS A 234 -19.22 8.28 0.54
C HIS A 234 -17.92 7.90 1.28
N THR A 235 -17.48 6.68 1.09
CA THR A 235 -16.30 6.11 1.73
C THR A 235 -15.21 5.90 0.70
N LEU A 236 -14.33 6.89 0.59
CA LEU A 236 -13.16 6.85 -0.27
C LEU A 236 -11.93 6.73 0.64
N ILE A 237 -11.19 5.64 0.52
CA ILE A 237 -10.06 5.32 1.40
C ILE A 237 -8.81 5.12 0.58
N CYS A 238 -7.70 5.72 1.02
CA CYS A 238 -6.39 5.50 0.43
C CYS A 238 -5.47 4.89 1.48
N ILE A 239 -5.00 3.67 1.25
CA ILE A 239 -4.02 2.97 2.07
C ILE A 239 -2.63 3.35 1.57
N ASP A 240 -1.91 4.17 2.34
CA ASP A 240 -0.58 4.66 1.96
C ASP A 240 0.49 3.61 2.27
N ALA A 241 1.27 3.29 1.23
CA ALA A 241 2.47 2.47 1.24
C ALA A 241 2.29 1.01 1.66
N ILE A 242 1.53 0.23 0.90
CA ILE A 242 1.55 -1.24 0.93
C ILE A 242 2.88 -1.73 0.34
N ARG A 243 3.64 -2.49 1.14
CA ARG A 243 4.99 -2.96 0.78
C ARG A 243 5.16 -4.47 0.80
N ASN A 244 4.14 -5.21 1.24
CA ASN A 244 4.14 -6.67 1.20
C ASN A 244 3.01 -7.15 0.26
N PRO A 245 3.28 -8.10 -0.65
CA PRO A 245 2.29 -8.53 -1.64
C PRO A 245 1.07 -9.22 -1.01
N PHE A 246 1.24 -9.92 0.12
CA PHE A 246 0.13 -10.60 0.81
C PHE A 246 -0.87 -9.62 1.41
N GLU A 247 -0.44 -8.43 1.83
CA GLU A 247 -1.35 -7.35 2.24
C GLU A 247 -2.21 -6.89 1.06
N ALA A 248 -1.61 -6.66 -0.11
CA ALA A 248 -2.35 -6.26 -1.30
C ALA A 248 -3.35 -7.34 -1.74
N VAL A 249 -2.94 -8.61 -1.71
CA VAL A 249 -3.78 -9.76 -2.05
C VAL A 249 -4.94 -9.88 -1.08
N PHE A 250 -4.68 -9.74 0.22
CA PHE A 250 -5.70 -9.77 1.26
C PHE A 250 -6.85 -8.78 0.96
N PHE A 251 -6.53 -7.56 0.52
CA PHE A 251 -7.54 -6.56 0.16
C PHE A 251 -8.20 -6.84 -1.19
N LYS A 252 -7.45 -7.29 -2.20
CA LYS A 252 -7.99 -7.69 -3.51
C LYS A 252 -9.04 -8.79 -3.40
N GLU A 253 -8.82 -9.77 -2.53
CA GLU A 253 -9.76 -10.87 -2.33
C GLU A 253 -11.01 -10.46 -1.53
N ARG A 254 -10.92 -9.41 -0.71
CA ARG A 254 -12.01 -8.99 0.20
C ARG A 254 -12.87 -7.86 -0.33
N TYR A 255 -12.30 -6.99 -1.18
CA TYR A 255 -12.94 -5.79 -1.65
C TYR A 255 -12.91 -5.73 -3.18
N SER A 256 -14.07 -5.88 -3.80
CA SER A 256 -14.21 -5.74 -5.26
C SER A 256 -13.89 -4.33 -5.77
N ALA A 257 -13.99 -3.31 -4.89
CA ALA A 257 -13.66 -1.92 -5.18
C ALA A 257 -12.28 -1.52 -4.63
N PHE A 258 -11.36 -2.48 -4.47
CA PHE A 258 -9.96 -2.22 -4.14
C PHE A 258 -9.11 -2.17 -5.41
N TYR A 259 -8.30 -1.12 -5.53
CA TYR A 259 -7.39 -0.91 -6.65
C TYR A 259 -5.97 -0.68 -6.12
N LEU A 260 -5.02 -1.51 -6.54
CA LEU A 260 -3.60 -1.30 -6.20
C LEU A 260 -2.94 -0.41 -7.26
N ILE A 261 -2.53 0.79 -6.85
CA ILE A 261 -1.82 1.76 -7.69
C ILE A 261 -0.34 1.71 -7.34
N SER A 262 0.49 1.43 -8.34
CA SER A 262 1.92 1.59 -8.23
C SER A 262 2.35 2.99 -8.66
N VAL A 263 3.15 3.65 -7.82
CA VAL A 263 3.71 4.98 -8.11
C VAL A 263 5.18 4.81 -8.47
N ASN A 264 5.54 5.25 -9.67
CA ASN A 264 6.89 5.12 -10.21
C ASN A 264 7.47 6.49 -10.59
N THR A 265 8.79 6.60 -10.56
CA THR A 265 9.57 7.75 -10.98
C THR A 265 10.91 7.24 -11.52
N ASP A 266 11.62 8.05 -12.30
CA ASP A 266 13.00 7.71 -12.67
C ASP A 266 13.94 7.73 -11.44
N ASP A 267 15.04 6.96 -11.51
CA ASP A 267 15.93 6.77 -10.35
C ASP A 267 16.68 8.07 -9.97
N VAL A 268 16.91 8.97 -10.93
CA VAL A 268 17.59 10.25 -10.70
C VAL A 268 16.71 11.15 -9.83
N SER A 269 15.45 11.33 -10.23
CA SER A 269 14.41 12.06 -9.50
C SER A 269 14.18 11.46 -8.12
N ARG A 270 14.14 10.12 -8.03
CA ARG A 270 14.02 9.42 -6.75
C ARG A 270 15.17 9.80 -5.81
N ARG A 271 16.42 9.70 -6.27
CA ARG A 271 17.61 10.04 -5.46
C ARG A 271 17.62 11.51 -5.06
N LYS A 272 17.23 12.41 -5.96
CA LYS A 272 17.10 13.85 -5.65
C LYS A 272 16.11 14.11 -4.50
N ARG A 273 14.98 13.40 -4.48
CA ARG A 273 13.98 13.46 -3.39
C ARG A 273 14.47 12.84 -2.08
N LEU A 274 15.44 11.92 -2.16
CA LEU A 274 16.10 11.29 -1.01
C LEU A 274 17.41 11.99 -0.62
N SER A 275 17.63 13.23 -1.04
CA SER A 275 18.88 13.98 -0.82
C SER A 275 19.26 14.17 0.66
N LYS A 276 18.33 13.97 1.60
CA LYS A 276 18.61 13.97 3.04
C LYS A 276 19.28 12.69 3.55
N LEU A 277 19.26 11.63 2.75
CA LEU A 277 19.87 10.34 3.07
C LEU A 277 21.22 10.22 2.36
N SER A 278 22.18 9.58 3.04
CA SER A 278 23.46 9.21 2.48
C SER A 278 23.31 8.11 1.42
N SER A 279 24.33 7.94 0.58
CA SER A 279 24.36 6.87 -0.42
C SER A 279 24.23 5.48 0.21
N ASP A 280 24.83 5.27 1.39
CA ASP A 280 24.77 4.00 2.11
C ASP A 280 23.37 3.74 2.68
N GLU A 281 22.71 4.78 3.20
CA GLU A 281 21.32 4.70 3.67
C GLU A 281 20.36 4.35 2.54
N ILE A 282 20.53 4.97 1.36
CA ILE A 282 19.73 4.66 0.17
C ILE A 282 19.97 3.21 -0.28
N GLN A 283 21.22 2.72 -0.23
CA GLN A 283 21.53 1.36 -0.61
C GLN A 283 20.95 0.33 0.38
N SER A 284 21.00 0.62 1.68
CA SER A 284 20.39 -0.20 2.73
C SER A 284 18.87 -0.30 2.54
N LEU A 285 18.24 0.84 2.24
CA LEU A 285 16.82 0.92 1.90
C LEU A 285 16.49 0.11 0.65
N ASP A 286 17.22 0.30 -0.44
CA ASP A 286 16.98 -0.41 -1.71
C ASP A 286 17.11 -1.94 -1.54
N LYS A 287 18.09 -2.42 -0.75
CA LYS A 287 18.27 -3.86 -0.44
C LYS A 287 17.09 -4.44 0.33
N THR A 288 16.50 -3.64 1.21
CA THR A 288 15.36 -4.04 2.05
C THR A 288 14.06 -4.08 1.25
N GLU A 289 13.86 -3.11 0.35
CA GLU A 289 12.67 -3.00 -0.50
C GLU A 289 12.65 -4.03 -1.65
N TYR A 290 13.85 -4.40 -2.14
CA TYR A 290 14.08 -5.34 -3.24
C TYR A 290 15.02 -6.47 -2.79
N PRO A 291 14.55 -7.38 -1.93
CA PRO A 291 15.36 -8.51 -1.51
C PRO A 291 15.66 -9.44 -2.70
N GLN A 292 16.94 -9.70 -2.97
CA GLN A 292 17.36 -10.54 -4.10
C GLN A 292 16.95 -12.01 -3.96
N LYS A 293 16.94 -12.51 -2.72
CA LYS A 293 16.49 -13.85 -2.36
C LYS A 293 15.79 -13.76 -1.01
N LEU A 294 14.58 -14.28 -0.94
CA LEU A 294 13.85 -14.54 0.30
C LEU A 294 13.69 -16.06 0.39
N GLU A 295 14.14 -16.65 1.49
CA GLU A 295 14.05 -18.09 1.69
C GLU A 295 12.90 -18.44 2.65
N ARG A 296 12.24 -19.58 2.37
CA ARG A 296 11.22 -20.19 3.25
C ARG A 296 10.16 -19.17 3.73
N GLU A 297 10.20 -18.86 5.03
CA GLU A 297 9.20 -18.08 5.77
C GLU A 297 9.36 -16.57 5.55
N GLU A 298 10.57 -16.10 5.24
CA GLU A 298 10.89 -14.68 5.00
C GLU A 298 10.04 -14.07 3.88
N LYS A 299 9.59 -14.91 2.94
CA LYS A 299 8.71 -14.49 1.84
C LYS A 299 7.41 -13.87 2.35
N PHE A 300 6.89 -14.35 3.49
CA PHE A 300 5.59 -13.93 4.01
C PHE A 300 5.67 -12.62 4.78
N TYR A 301 6.74 -12.40 5.56
CA TYR A 301 6.84 -11.25 6.45
C TYR A 301 7.78 -10.13 5.98
N ASN A 302 8.73 -10.38 5.08
CA ASN A 302 9.57 -9.31 4.56
C ASN A 302 8.81 -8.44 3.54
N GLN A 303 9.28 -7.21 3.36
CA GLN A 303 8.79 -6.35 2.29
C GLN A 303 9.30 -6.84 0.94
N ASN A 304 8.46 -6.71 -0.08
CA ASN A 304 8.80 -7.04 -1.45
C ASN A 304 8.01 -6.10 -2.38
N ILE A 305 8.59 -4.93 -2.63
CA ILE A 305 7.95 -3.91 -3.46
C ILE A 305 7.87 -4.40 -4.91
N LEU A 306 8.86 -5.14 -5.40
CA LEU A 306 8.83 -5.72 -6.75
C LEU A 306 7.58 -6.57 -6.97
N ALA A 307 7.30 -7.50 -6.05
CA ALA A 307 6.09 -8.34 -6.12
C ALA A 307 4.80 -7.49 -6.05
N CYS A 308 4.79 -6.40 -5.28
CA CYS A 308 3.65 -5.49 -5.24
C CYS A 308 3.44 -4.75 -6.58
N LEU A 309 4.53 -4.33 -7.23
CA LEU A 309 4.48 -3.70 -8.56
C LEU A 309 3.93 -4.67 -9.61
N GLU A 310 4.37 -5.92 -9.58
CA GLU A 310 3.93 -6.97 -10.52
C GLU A 310 2.42 -7.28 -10.43
N ILE A 311 1.85 -7.22 -9.23
CA ILE A 311 0.42 -7.46 -9.00
C ILE A 311 -0.41 -6.18 -9.04
N SER A 312 0.18 -5.00 -9.24
CA SER A 312 -0.57 -3.73 -9.28
C SER A 312 -1.51 -3.65 -10.48
N ASP A 313 -2.64 -2.95 -10.30
CA ASP A 313 -3.69 -2.81 -11.31
C ASP A 313 -3.43 -1.60 -12.20
N ILE A 314 -2.86 -0.54 -11.62
CA ILE A 314 -2.64 0.75 -12.26
C ILE A 314 -1.20 1.18 -12.00
N HIS A 315 -0.54 1.70 -13.03
CA HIS A 315 0.78 2.31 -12.93
C HIS A 315 0.66 3.82 -13.15
N VAL A 316 1.14 4.60 -12.19
CA VAL A 316 1.15 6.07 -12.24
C VAL A 316 2.60 6.56 -12.24
N TYR A 317 2.91 7.48 -13.15
CA TYR A 317 4.23 8.09 -13.24
C TYR A 317 4.27 9.47 -12.58
N ASN A 318 5.22 9.66 -11.66
CA ASN A 318 5.45 10.88 -10.92
C ASN A 318 6.81 11.52 -11.31
N PRO A 319 6.86 12.33 -12.38
CA PRO A 319 8.10 12.94 -12.88
C PRO A 319 8.74 13.90 -11.89
N ASP A 320 10.03 14.24 -12.09
CA ASP A 320 10.60 15.39 -11.39
C ASP A 320 9.89 16.67 -11.78
N ILE A 321 9.72 17.55 -10.80
CA ILE A 321 9.11 18.87 -11.01
C ILE A 321 9.89 19.91 -10.23
N GLU A 322 10.27 20.99 -10.88
CA GLU A 322 11.08 22.05 -10.27
C GLU A 322 10.25 22.97 -9.35
N ASN A 323 8.94 23.09 -9.60
CA ASN A 323 8.06 24.07 -8.94
C ASN A 323 6.91 23.46 -8.11
N CYS A 324 6.98 22.17 -7.76
CA CYS A 324 5.87 21.47 -7.08
C CYS A 324 4.52 21.58 -7.84
N ASP A 325 4.56 21.75 -9.17
CA ASP A 325 3.41 21.66 -10.05
C ASP A 325 3.15 20.19 -10.42
N TYR A 326 2.38 19.51 -9.58
CA TYR A 326 2.00 18.10 -9.78
C TYR A 326 0.94 17.91 -10.87
N TYR A 327 0.67 18.90 -11.74
CA TYR A 327 -0.38 18.85 -12.76
C TYR A 327 -0.46 17.51 -13.50
N PHE A 328 0.67 17.00 -14.02
CA PHE A 328 0.69 15.73 -14.75
C PHE A 328 0.27 14.53 -13.89
N LEU A 329 0.74 14.47 -12.64
CA LEU A 329 0.36 13.44 -11.69
C LEU A 329 -1.12 13.56 -11.32
N THR A 330 -1.58 14.76 -11.00
CA THR A 330 -2.97 15.05 -10.65
C THR A 330 -3.93 14.68 -11.77
N VAL A 331 -3.59 14.95 -13.03
CA VAL A 331 -4.42 14.57 -14.20
C VAL A 331 -4.55 13.05 -14.31
N GLN A 332 -3.47 12.30 -14.10
CA GLN A 332 -3.53 10.83 -14.07
C GLN A 332 -4.43 10.32 -12.94
N LEU A 333 -4.28 10.87 -11.72
CA LEU A 333 -5.10 10.49 -10.58
C LEU A 333 -6.57 10.82 -10.78
N LEU A 334 -6.86 12.02 -11.31
CA LEU A 334 -8.21 12.45 -11.69
C LEU A 334 -8.85 11.42 -12.63
N LYS A 335 -8.14 11.04 -13.70
CA LYS A 335 -8.61 10.05 -14.68
C LYS A 335 -9.04 8.75 -14.00
N TYR A 336 -8.16 8.16 -13.17
CA TYR A 336 -8.46 6.88 -12.56
C TYR A 336 -9.54 6.96 -11.48
N VAL A 337 -9.54 8.00 -10.64
CA VAL A 337 -10.57 8.19 -9.61
C VAL A 337 -11.95 8.37 -10.25
N VAL A 338 -12.06 9.13 -11.33
CA VAL A 338 -13.32 9.30 -12.08
C VAL A 338 -13.76 7.98 -12.70
N LEU A 339 -12.85 7.21 -13.31
CA LEU A 339 -13.19 5.93 -13.92
C LEU A 339 -13.54 4.82 -12.91
N MET A 340 -13.01 4.88 -11.69
CA MET A 340 -13.42 3.98 -10.60
C MET A 340 -14.88 4.23 -10.18
N ARG A 341 -15.29 5.51 -10.15
CA ARG A 341 -16.66 5.91 -9.79
C ARG A 341 -17.65 5.73 -10.94
N HIS A 342 -17.25 6.16 -12.14
CA HIS A 342 -18.06 6.13 -13.35
C HIS A 342 -17.28 5.49 -14.51
N PRO A 343 -17.24 4.15 -14.59
CA PRO A 343 -16.57 3.46 -15.66
C PRO A 343 -17.20 3.78 -17.03
N GLY A 344 -16.39 3.73 -18.09
CA GLY A 344 -16.85 3.94 -19.47
C GLY A 344 -16.97 5.41 -19.90
N LEU A 345 -16.59 6.38 -19.07
CA LEU A 345 -16.68 7.81 -19.40
C LEU A 345 -15.75 8.22 -20.55
N ILE A 346 -14.57 7.59 -20.65
CA ILE A 346 -13.61 7.82 -21.73
C ILE A 346 -13.11 6.49 -22.29
N THR A 347 -12.69 6.49 -23.55
CA THR A 347 -12.13 5.31 -24.21
C THR A 347 -10.64 5.13 -23.90
N PRO A 348 -10.14 3.89 -23.83
CA PRO A 348 -8.73 3.64 -23.57
C PRO A 348 -7.83 4.20 -24.68
N THR A 349 -6.60 4.55 -24.34
CA THR A 349 -5.56 4.94 -25.30
C THR A 349 -5.04 3.73 -26.08
N HIS A 350 -4.30 3.97 -27.16
CA HIS A 350 -3.58 2.87 -27.85
C HIS A 350 -2.57 2.19 -26.91
N ILE A 351 -1.90 2.97 -26.05
CA ILE A 351 -0.93 2.46 -25.07
C ILE A 351 -1.63 1.57 -24.03
N GLU A 352 -2.78 1.99 -23.51
CA GLU A 352 -3.57 1.19 -22.56
C GLU A 352 -4.06 -0.13 -23.17
N ARG A 353 -4.49 -0.10 -24.44
CA ARG A 353 -4.84 -1.32 -25.18
C ARG A 353 -3.65 -2.25 -25.35
N CYS A 354 -2.49 -1.73 -25.74
CA CYS A 354 -1.26 -2.51 -25.86
C CYS A 354 -0.84 -3.10 -24.51
N MET A 355 -0.96 -2.34 -23.43
CA MET A 355 -0.67 -2.80 -22.08
C MET A 355 -1.63 -3.92 -21.65
N GLN A 356 -2.92 -3.82 -21.99
CA GLN A 356 -3.89 -4.91 -21.74
C GLN A 356 -3.54 -6.18 -22.52
N ILE A 357 -3.11 -6.05 -23.78
CA ILE A 357 -2.63 -7.18 -24.58
C ILE A 357 -1.41 -7.83 -23.91
N ALA A 358 -0.41 -7.03 -23.53
CA ALA A 358 0.78 -7.52 -22.85
C ALA A 358 0.45 -8.19 -21.50
N TYR A 359 -0.46 -7.61 -20.74
CA TYR A 359 -0.98 -8.18 -19.50
C TYR A 359 -1.63 -9.54 -19.74
N ASN A 360 -2.41 -9.70 -20.81
CA ASN A 360 -3.00 -10.98 -21.16
C ASN A 360 -1.94 -12.00 -21.65
N VAL A 361 -0.98 -11.55 -22.45
CA VAL A 361 0.12 -12.39 -22.97
C VAL A 361 1.00 -12.93 -21.83
N LYS A 362 1.14 -12.21 -20.71
CA LYS A 362 1.90 -12.69 -19.54
C LYS A 362 1.38 -14.05 -19.05
N PHE A 363 0.08 -14.31 -19.16
CA PHE A 363 -0.51 -15.58 -18.78
C PHE A 363 -0.11 -16.70 -19.75
N ASN A 364 0.12 -16.43 -21.03
CA ASN A 364 0.55 -17.47 -21.98
C ASN A 364 1.97 -18.01 -21.73
N SER A 365 2.72 -17.44 -20.79
CA SER A 365 4.01 -17.97 -20.35
C SER A 365 3.82 -19.14 -19.39
N GLY A 366 4.84 -20.01 -19.23
CA GLY A 366 4.85 -21.08 -18.22
C GLY A 366 4.74 -20.58 -16.76
N CYS A 367 4.54 -19.29 -16.54
CA CYS A 367 4.21 -18.63 -15.28
C CYS A 367 2.73 -18.73 -14.90
N LEU A 368 1.83 -19.16 -15.80
CA LEU A 368 0.41 -19.40 -15.50
C LEU A 368 0.24 -20.40 -14.33
N SER A 369 1.07 -21.45 -14.27
CA SER A 369 1.08 -22.43 -13.19
C SER A 369 1.58 -21.87 -11.84
N ARG A 370 2.28 -20.72 -11.85
CA ARG A 370 2.82 -20.06 -10.65
C ARG A 370 1.92 -18.95 -10.11
N GLN A 371 0.92 -18.52 -10.87
CA GLN A 371 -0.05 -17.50 -10.48
C GLN A 371 -1.29 -18.06 -9.76
N VAL A 372 -1.39 -19.38 -9.61
CA VAL A 372 -2.24 -19.98 -8.58
C VAL A 372 -1.52 -19.73 -7.25
N TYR A 373 -2.16 -19.05 -6.30
CA TYR A 373 -1.65 -18.75 -4.95
C TYR A 373 -1.46 -20.02 -4.08
N ILE A 374 -0.74 -21.00 -4.59
CA ILE A 374 -0.25 -22.13 -3.81
C ILE A 374 1.26 -21.98 -3.82
N PRO A 375 1.90 -21.76 -2.67
CA PRO A 375 3.34 -21.91 -2.55
C PRO A 375 3.63 -23.41 -2.70
N THR A 376 3.64 -23.93 -3.92
CA THR A 376 4.21 -25.24 -4.17
C THR A 376 5.71 -25.07 -3.94
N GLY A 377 6.15 -25.44 -2.75
CA GLY A 377 7.54 -25.72 -2.49
C GLY A 377 8.05 -26.60 -3.62
N LYS A 378 9.03 -26.09 -4.38
CA LYS A 378 9.78 -26.95 -5.27
C LYS A 378 10.51 -27.96 -4.39
N LEU A 379 9.96 -29.16 -4.27
CA LEU A 379 10.77 -30.35 -4.05
C LEU A 379 11.75 -30.40 -5.22
N HIS A 380 13.03 -30.51 -4.91
CA HIS A 380 14.09 -30.70 -5.88
C HIS A 380 13.80 -31.94 -6.74
N LEU A 381 13.48 -31.72 -8.02
CA LEU A 381 13.71 -32.72 -9.05
C LEU A 381 15.08 -32.42 -9.65
N HIS A 382 16.02 -33.32 -9.38
CA HIS A 382 17.29 -33.37 -10.07
C HIS A 382 17.02 -33.78 -11.52
N ASP A 383 16.97 -32.81 -12.42
CA ASP A 383 17.02 -33.09 -13.86
C ASP A 383 18.49 -33.18 -14.28
N HIS A 384 18.97 -34.42 -14.41
CA HIS A 384 20.17 -34.71 -15.19
C HIS A 384 19.88 -34.36 -16.66
N PHE A 385 20.55 -33.32 -17.15
CA PHE A 385 20.52 -32.91 -18.54
C PHE A 385 21.49 -33.81 -19.35
N ASP A 386 20.95 -34.75 -20.12
CA ASP A 386 21.70 -35.47 -21.18
C ASP A 386 21.41 -34.78 -22.53
N PRO A 387 22.40 -34.14 -23.18
CA PRO A 387 22.18 -33.27 -24.34
C PRO A 387 22.02 -34.03 -25.69
N ALA A 388 21.49 -35.26 -25.69
CA ALA A 388 21.41 -36.08 -26.90
C ALA A 388 20.06 -36.79 -27.11
N SER A 389 18.94 -36.08 -27.25
CA SER A 389 17.83 -36.58 -28.09
C SER A 389 16.91 -35.46 -28.60
N ARG A 390 16.89 -35.27 -29.92
CA ARG A 390 15.85 -34.51 -30.63
C ARG A 390 14.67 -35.44 -30.87
N ARG A 391 13.54 -35.23 -30.17
CA ARG A 391 12.14 -35.39 -30.64
C ARG A 391 11.18 -35.34 -29.45
N VAL A 392 10.32 -34.32 -29.41
CA VAL A 392 9.12 -34.34 -28.57
C VAL A 392 8.00 -34.96 -29.41
N ARG A 393 7.56 -36.18 -29.06
CA ARG A 393 6.25 -36.71 -29.46
C ARG A 393 5.33 -36.60 -28.26
N SER A 394 4.31 -35.77 -28.38
CA SER A 394 3.19 -35.71 -27.44
C SER A 394 2.21 -36.84 -27.75
N THR A 395 2.17 -37.87 -26.92
CA THR A 395 1.06 -38.83 -26.88
C THR A 395 0.29 -38.62 -25.59
N LEU A 396 -0.90 -38.04 -25.71
CA LEU A 396 -1.92 -38.02 -24.66
C LEU A 396 -2.41 -39.46 -24.47
N THR A 397 -2.25 -39.99 -23.26
CA THR A 397 -2.97 -41.19 -22.81
C THR A 397 -3.80 -40.77 -21.61
N GLU A 398 -5.12 -40.84 -21.78
CA GLU A 398 -6.11 -40.66 -20.72
C GLU A 398 -5.95 -41.82 -19.72
N ALA A 399 -5.80 -41.49 -18.44
CA ALA A 399 -5.85 -42.45 -17.35
C ALA A 399 -7.08 -42.12 -16.48
N GLU A 400 -8.01 -43.07 -16.42
CA GLU A 400 -9.21 -43.03 -15.58
C GLU A 400 -8.87 -42.97 -14.08
N PRO A 401 -9.76 -42.40 -13.23
CA PRO A 401 -9.52 -42.27 -11.81
C PRO A 401 -9.83 -43.58 -11.07
N VAL A 402 -8.82 -44.19 -10.45
CA VAL A 402 -9.03 -45.28 -9.49
C VAL A 402 -9.46 -44.67 -8.16
N VAL A 403 -10.74 -44.89 -7.82
CA VAL A 403 -11.31 -44.72 -6.49
C VAL A 403 -10.80 -45.86 -5.61
N THR A 404 -10.19 -45.54 -4.47
CA THR A 404 -10.26 -46.46 -3.32
C THR A 404 -10.23 -45.71 -1.99
N LYS A 405 -11.22 -46.06 -1.17
CA LYS A 405 -11.45 -45.69 0.22
C LYS A 405 -10.41 -46.33 1.14
N CYS A 406 -9.88 -45.55 2.08
CA CYS A 406 -9.86 -45.75 3.54
C CYS A 406 -8.87 -44.78 4.18
#